data_AF-A0AA37BIS8-F1
#
_entry.id   AF-A0AA37BIS8-F1
#
_cell.length_a   1.000
_cell.length_b   1.000
_cell.length_c   1.000
_cell.angle_alpha   90.00
_cell.angle_beta   90.00
_cell.angle_gamma   90.00
#
_symmetry.space_group_name_H-M   'P 1'
#
loop_
_entity.id
_entity.type
_entity.pdbx_description
1 polymer ?
#
loop_
_entity_poly.entity_id
_entity_poly.type
_entity_poly.pdbx_seq_one_letter_code
_entity_poly.pdbx_strand_id
1 'polypeptide(L)' 'MARGLPTTEIAAALFVSPHTVRGHLKAAFGKAGISSRGELVARLFAGHRRP' A
#
# COMPACT_ATOMS: atom_id res chain seq x y z
N MET A 1 4.40 4.13 -0.54
CA MET A 1 3.17 3.74 0.18
C MET A 1 2.78 4.74 1.26
N ALA A 2 3.69 5.16 2.16
CA ALA A 2 3.38 6.18 3.19
C ALA A 2 3.14 7.62 2.66
N ARG A 3 3.58 7.94 1.43
CA ARG A 3 3.38 9.26 0.80
C ARG A 3 2.17 9.37 -0.15
N GLY A 4 1.28 8.38 -0.19
CA GLY A 4 0.08 8.50 -1.03
C GLY A 4 0.27 8.32 -2.55
N LEU A 5 1.48 8.06 -3.05
CA LEU A 5 1.77 7.94 -4.49
C LEU A 5 0.72 7.12 -5.27
N PRO A 6 0.28 7.60 -6.44
CA PRO A 6 -0.63 6.85 -7.30
C PRO A 6 0.08 5.63 -7.90
N THR A 7 -0.72 4.59 -8.18
CA THR A 7 -0.25 3.31 -8.74
C THR A 7 0.54 3.50 -10.05
N THR A 8 0.20 4.52 -10.83
CA THR A 8 0.85 4.88 -12.10
C THR A 8 2.26 5.41 -11.92
N GLU A 9 2.51 6.23 -10.89
CA GLU A 9 3.86 6.71 -10.58
C GLU A 9 4.75 5.58 -10.04
N ILE A 10 4.18 4.69 -9.23
CA ILE A 10 4.89 3.48 -8.75
C ILE A 10 5.24 2.57 -9.93
N ALA A 11 4.31 2.40 -10.87
CA ALA A 11 4.51 1.62 -12.08
C ALA A 11 5.65 2.20 -12.93
N ALA A 12 5.66 3.52 -13.14
CA ALA A 12 6.73 4.21 -13.88
C ALA A 12 8.09 4.07 -13.19
N ALA A 13 8.16 4.29 -11.87
CA ALA A 13 9.41 4.20 -11.11
C ALA A 13 10.01 2.78 -11.07
N LEU A 14 9.16 1.75 -11.18
CA LEU A 14 9.55 0.35 -11.14
C LEU A 14 9.59 -0.30 -12.52
N PHE A 15 9.30 0.44 -13.60
CA PHE A 15 9.22 -0.08 -14.97
C PHE A 15 8.29 -1.30 -15.12
N VAL A 16 7.16 -1.29 -14.42
CA VAL A 16 6.15 -2.36 -14.47
C VAL A 16 4.78 -1.80 -14.82
N SER A 17 3.83 -2.67 -15.19
CA SER A 17 2.46 -2.22 -15.43
C SER A 17 1.75 -1.80 -14.13
N PRO A 18 0.78 -0.88 -14.17
CA PRO A 18 -0.09 -0.59 -13.03
C PRO A 18 -0.85 -1.83 -12.51
N HIS A 19 -1.11 -2.81 -13.38
CA HIS A 19 -1.72 -4.08 -12.98
C HIS A 19 -0.77 -4.91 -12.10
N THR A 20 0.52 -4.95 -12.45
CA THR A 20 1.56 -5.61 -11.67
C THR A 20 1.70 -4.97 -10.29
N VAL A 21 1.66 -3.64 -10.20
CA VAL A 21 1.68 -2.92 -8.91
C VAL A 21 0.48 -3.31 -8.04
N ARG A 22 -0.73 -3.41 -8.60
CA ARG A 22 -1.92 -3.87 -7.85
C ARG A 22 -1.75 -5.30 -7.33
N GLY A 23 -1.14 -6.19 -8.11
CA GLY A 23 -0.81 -7.55 -7.69
C GLY A 23 0.16 -7.57 -6.50
N HIS A 24 1.25 -6.79 -6.58
CA HIS A 24 2.21 -6.66 -5.48
C HIS A 24 1.56 -6.09 -4.21
N LEU A 25 0.70 -5.08 -4.35
CA LEU A 25 -0.06 -4.52 -3.25
C LEU A 25 -0.97 -5.55 -2.58
N LYS A 26 -1.71 -6.33 -3.37
CA LYS A 26 -2.57 -7.40 -2.85
C LYS A 26 -1.77 -8.44 -2.08
N ALA A 27 -0.63 -8.87 -2.62
CA ALA A 27 0.24 -9.85 -1.96
C ALA A 27 0.84 -9.30 -0.65
N ALA A 28 1.33 -8.06 -0.67
CA ALA A 28 1.88 -7.40 0.52
C ALA A 28 0.82 -7.22 1.62
N PHE A 29 -0.39 -6.79 1.24
CA PHE A 29 -1.51 -6.64 2.17
C PHE A 29 -1.97 -7.99 2.72
N GLY A 30 -2.09 -9.01 1.89
CA GLY A 30 -2.40 -10.38 2.35
C GLY A 30 -1.39 -10.90 3.37
N LYS A 31 -0.09 -10.68 3.14
CA LYS A 31 0.97 -11.03 4.10
C LYS A 31 0.90 -10.24 5.41
N ALA A 32 0.46 -8.99 5.34
CA ALA A 32 0.29 -8.13 6.52
C ALA A 32 -1.04 -8.35 7.27
N GLY A 33 -1.92 -9.22 6.74
CA GLY A 33 -3.28 -9.40 7.24
C GLY A 33 -4.12 -8.13 7.09
N ILE A 34 -3.94 -7.40 5.99
CA ILE A 34 -4.63 -6.15 5.67
C ILE A 34 -5.43 -6.38 4.39
N SER A 35 -6.65 -5.85 4.33
CA SER A 35 -7.57 -6.02 3.20
C SER A 35 -7.53 -4.84 2.24
N SER A 36 -7.10 -3.66 2.70
CA SER A 36 -7.14 -2.44 1.92
C SER A 36 -6.08 -1.39 2.27
N ARG A 37 -5.90 -0.43 1.37
CA ARG A 37 -5.07 0.76 1.61
C ARG A 37 -5.59 1.59 2.79
N GLY A 38 -6.92 1.71 2.92
CA GLY A 38 -7.56 2.45 4.01
C GLY A 38 -7.31 1.78 5.37
N GLU A 39 -7.35 0.44 5.40
CA GLU A 39 -7.04 -0.33 6.61
C GLU A 39 -5.56 -0.24 6.98
N LEU A 40 -4.63 -0.24 6.01
CA LEU A 40 -3.22 0.03 6.26
C LEU A 40 -3.02 1.42 6.91
N VAL A 41 -3.66 2.45 6.34
CA VAL A 41 -3.63 3.82 6.89
C VAL A 41 -4.19 3.83 8.31
N ALA A 42 -5.37 3.23 8.52
CA ALA A 42 -5.99 3.13 9.83
C ALA A 42 -5.07 2.44 10.85
N ARG A 43 -4.40 1.32 10.50
CA ARG A 43 -3.45 0.64 11.40
C ARG A 43 -2.21 1.48 11.71
N LEU A 44 -1.63 2.16 10.71
CA LEU A 44 -0.46 3.02 10.90
C LEU A 44 -0.78 4.19 11.86
N PHE A 45 -1.94 4.81 11.70
CA PHE A 45 -2.37 5.93 12.55
C PHE A 45 -3.01 5.51 13.88
N ALA A 46 -3.62 4.32 13.95
CA ALA A 46 -4.12 3.75 15.21
C ALA A 46 -2.97 3.32 16.15
N GLY A 47 -1.88 2.77 15.60
CA GLY A 47 -0.69 2.42 16.38
C GLY A 47 0.19 3.61 16.79
N HIS A 48 0.07 4.76 16.09
CA HIS A 48 0.76 6.01 16.44
C HIS A 48 0.04 6.83 17.53
N ARG A 49 -1.16 6.44 17.98
CA ARG A 49 -1.72 6.90 19.25
C ARG A 49 -1.10 6.08 20.40
N ARG A 50 0.17 6.32 20.71
CA ARG A 50 0.64 6.25 22.09
C ARG A 50 0.65 7.70 22.61
N PRO A 51 0.07 7.98 23.80
CA PRO A 51 0.24 9.28 24.44
C PRO A 51 1.71 9.58 24.72
#